data_AF-A0A8D8GAL2-F1
#
_entry.id   AF-A0A8D8GAL2-F1
#
_cell.length_a   1.000
_cell.length_b   1.000
_cell.length_c   1.000
_cell.angle_alpha   90.00
_cell.angle_beta   90.00
_cell.angle_gamma   90.00
#
_symmetry.space_group_name_H-M   'P 1'
#
loop_
_entity.id
_entity.type
_entity.pdbx_description
1 polymer ?
#
loop_
_entity_poly.entity_id
_entity_poly.type
_entity_poly.pdbx_seq_one_letter_code
_entity_poly.pdbx_strand_id
1 'polypeptide(L)'
;VRLFFFKRAENRHFSTMTDIKKCFYTTILSQTISGDGKYLFCGSNFGEILIYSIDRILSCSESSNGDPDKPPTAPHAVFPLPEKCQVYSLSFHKDFLIVGLNGEICGYAWNVKNATVGKRAWTVKLPVSAEYTDINEVNYLWMDKTDEILYAGCGDNVMYAISLEDGRITRNFQGHKDYIHCVSGCGGKLATASEDGSVLMWDARQSKFTGKIEPFSKDTLNRPEFGKWQ
;
A
#
# COMPACT_ATOMS: atom_id res chain seq x y z
N VAL A 1 9.73 -1.44 8.52
CA VAL A 1 9.28 -2.45 9.51
C VAL A 1 7.89 -2.90 9.12
N ARG A 2 7.78 -3.93 8.27
CA ARG A 2 6.49 -4.57 7.90
C ARG A 2 6.50 -5.96 8.51
N LEU A 3 5.67 -6.20 9.51
CA LEU A 3 5.13 -7.51 9.91
C LEU A 3 4.30 -7.31 11.19
N PHE A 4 2.99 -7.06 11.03
CA PHE A 4 2.02 -7.33 12.09
C PHE A 4 1.18 -8.53 11.65
N PHE A 5 1.45 -9.70 12.23
CA PHE A 5 0.56 -10.84 12.11
C PHE A 5 -0.66 -10.59 12.99
N PHE A 6 -1.80 -10.23 12.40
CA PHE A 6 -3.08 -10.32 13.11
C PHE A 6 -3.58 -11.75 13.05
N LYS A 7 -3.29 -12.54 14.09
CA LYS A 7 -3.91 -13.85 14.29
C LYS A 7 -5.38 -13.61 14.68
N ARG A 8 -6.30 -13.91 13.77
CA ARG A 8 -7.75 -13.84 14.03
C ARG A 8 -8.11 -14.94 15.04
N ALA A 9 -8.68 -14.55 16.18
CA ALA A 9 -9.20 -15.50 17.16
C ALA A 9 -10.42 -16.24 16.59
N GLU A 10 -10.43 -17.55 16.84
CA GLU A 10 -11.37 -18.55 16.34
C GLU A 10 -12.78 -18.34 16.93
N ASN A 11 -13.79 -18.34 16.05
CA ASN A 11 -15.13 -18.89 16.27
C ASN A 11 -16.04 -18.46 15.12
N ARG A 12 -15.97 -19.18 14.00
CA ARG A 12 -17.06 -19.21 13.02
C ARG A 12 -17.16 -20.62 12.46
N HIS A 13 -18.38 -21.12 12.33
CA HIS A 13 -18.68 -22.26 11.49
C HIS A 13 -18.24 -21.93 10.05
N PHE A 14 -17.10 -22.49 9.65
CA PHE A 14 -16.58 -22.37 8.29
C PHE A 14 -17.38 -23.30 7.37
N SER A 15 -18.05 -22.74 6.36
CA SER A 15 -18.89 -23.51 5.44
C SER A 15 -18.12 -24.19 4.30
N THR A 16 -16.80 -23.98 4.12
CA THR A 16 -15.99 -24.77 3.18
C THR A 16 -14.51 -24.87 3.59
N MET A 17 -13.83 -25.97 3.23
CA MET A 17 -12.40 -26.21 3.48
C MET A 17 -11.47 -25.17 2.82
N THR A 18 -11.97 -24.48 1.79
CA THR A 18 -11.29 -23.38 1.08
C THR A 18 -11.15 -22.12 1.92
N ASP A 19 -12.13 -21.79 2.75
CA ASP A 19 -12.12 -20.58 3.59
C ASP A 19 -11.17 -20.69 4.78
N ILE A 20 -10.95 -21.92 5.27
CA ILE A 20 -9.99 -22.20 6.35
C ILE A 20 -8.56 -21.97 5.86
N LYS A 21 -8.20 -22.48 4.67
CA LYS A 21 -6.85 -22.27 4.09
C LYS A 21 -6.55 -20.79 3.87
N LYS A 22 -7.50 -20.02 3.34
CA LYS A 22 -7.32 -18.57 3.14
C LYS A 22 -6.93 -17.83 4.42
N CYS A 23 -7.53 -18.18 5.55
CA CYS A 23 -7.24 -17.53 6.83
C CYS A 23 -5.77 -17.74 7.29
N PHE A 24 -5.16 -18.89 7.00
CA PHE A 24 -3.76 -19.16 7.37
C PHE A 24 -2.73 -18.54 6.43
N TYR A 25 -3.08 -18.32 5.17
CA TYR A 25 -2.18 -17.77 4.14
C TYR A 25 -2.46 -16.31 3.79
N THR A 26 -3.30 -15.62 4.58
CA THR A 26 -3.55 -14.19 4.39
C THR A 26 -2.32 -13.40 4.82
N THR A 27 -1.69 -12.74 3.86
CA THR A 27 -0.58 -11.80 4.10
C THR A 27 -1.11 -10.38 3.93
N ILE A 28 -0.85 -9.53 4.92
CA ILE A 28 -1.11 -8.10 4.81
C ILE A 28 0.09 -7.45 4.12
N LEU A 29 -0.16 -6.90 2.93
CA LEU A 29 0.87 -6.28 2.10
C LEU A 29 0.97 -4.78 2.35
N SER A 30 -0.14 -4.14 2.71
CA SER A 30 -0.22 -2.70 2.89
C SER A 30 -1.20 -2.31 3.97
N GLN A 31 -1.00 -1.13 4.55
CA GLN A 31 -1.89 -0.58 5.56
C GLN A 31 -1.93 0.95 5.47
N THR A 32 -3.08 1.54 5.80
CA THR A 32 -3.24 3.00 5.92
C THR A 32 -4.33 3.34 6.93
N ILE A 33 -4.39 4.59 7.39
CA ILE A 33 -5.34 5.05 8.40
C ILE A 33 -6.27 6.08 7.77
N SER A 34 -7.54 6.08 8.18
CA SER A 34 -8.52 7.10 7.78
C SER A 34 -8.08 8.51 8.22
N GLY A 35 -8.58 9.54 7.53
CA GLY A 35 -8.23 10.93 7.82
C GLY A 35 -8.62 11.38 9.23
N ASP A 36 -9.64 10.76 9.83
CA ASP A 36 -10.08 11.01 11.21
C ASP A 36 -9.34 10.15 12.26
N GLY A 37 -8.45 9.25 11.83
CA GLY A 37 -7.68 8.38 12.73
C GLY A 37 -8.49 7.23 13.36
N LYS A 38 -9.75 7.00 12.97
CA LYS A 38 -10.63 6.00 13.62
C LYS A 38 -10.58 4.61 13.00
N TYR A 39 -10.15 4.51 11.75
CA TYR A 39 -10.15 3.25 11.00
C TYR A 39 -8.78 2.93 10.42
N LEU A 40 -8.37 1.68 10.59
CA LEU A 40 -7.20 1.09 9.97
C LEU A 40 -7.64 0.21 8.79
N PHE A 41 -7.11 0.48 7.62
CA PHE A 41 -7.31 -0.32 6.41
C PHE A 41 -6.08 -1.20 6.19
N CYS A 42 -6.29 -2.47 5.92
CA CYS A 42 -5.23 -3.44 5.62
C CYS A 42 -5.53 -4.17 4.31
N GLY A 43 -4.63 -4.06 3.34
CA GLY A 43 -4.74 -4.73 2.05
C GLY A 43 -4.09 -6.11 2.07
N SER A 44 -4.79 -7.12 1.54
CA SER A 44 -4.31 -8.50 1.51
C SER A 44 -3.81 -8.97 0.13
N ASN A 45 -3.07 -10.07 0.14
CA ASN A 45 -2.68 -10.82 -1.06
C ASN A 45 -3.86 -11.51 -1.79
N PHE A 46 -5.07 -11.53 -1.21
CA PHE A 46 -6.26 -12.13 -1.84
C PHE A 46 -7.21 -11.10 -2.48
N GLY A 47 -6.83 -9.82 -2.51
CA GLY A 47 -7.69 -8.76 -3.02
C GLY A 47 -8.80 -8.36 -2.06
N GLU A 48 -8.54 -8.47 -0.75
CA GLU A 48 -9.46 -8.04 0.29
C GLU A 48 -8.86 -6.85 1.03
N ILE A 49 -9.71 -5.88 1.36
CA ILE A 49 -9.37 -4.78 2.25
C ILE A 49 -10.09 -5.02 3.57
N LEU A 50 -9.32 -5.32 4.60
CA LEU A 50 -9.80 -5.49 5.97
C LEU A 50 -9.88 -4.11 6.63
N ILE A 51 -11.02 -3.79 7.22
CA ILE A 51 -11.28 -2.51 7.87
C ILE A 51 -11.41 -2.77 9.36
N TYR A 52 -10.58 -2.13 10.17
CA TYR A 52 -10.59 -2.25 11.62
C TYR A 52 -10.96 -0.91 12.25
N SER A 53 -11.78 -0.95 13.30
CA SER A 53 -12.01 0.20 14.17
C SER A 53 -10.90 0.26 15.20
N ILE A 54 -10.17 1.37 15.24
CA ILE A 54 -9.06 1.58 16.18
C ILE A 54 -9.58 1.68 17.61
N ASP A 55 -10.68 2.42 17.84
CA ASP A 55 -11.31 2.53 19.16
C ASP A 55 -11.66 1.15 19.74
N ARG A 56 -12.21 0.26 18.91
CA ARG A 56 -12.53 -1.09 19.33
C ARG A 56 -11.29 -1.89 19.71
N ILE A 57 -10.22 -1.81 18.92
CA ILE A 57 -8.95 -2.49 19.22
C ILE A 57 -8.34 -1.96 20.53
N LEU A 58 -8.38 -0.65 20.75
CA LEU A 58 -7.79 0.00 21.93
C LEU A 58 -8.62 -0.21 23.21
N SER A 59 -9.95 -0.24 23.11
CA SER A 59 -10.86 -0.50 24.25
C SER A 59 -10.69 -1.89 24.89
N CYS A 60 -9.94 -2.78 24.22
CA CYS A 60 -9.69 -4.14 24.67
C CYS A 60 -8.78 -4.23 25.90
N SER A 61 -8.05 -3.16 26.27
CA SER A 61 -7.17 -3.17 27.44
C SER A 61 -7.90 -3.04 28.79
N GLU A 62 -9.16 -2.58 28.81
CA GLU A 62 -9.79 -2.16 30.07
C GLU A 62 -11.04 -2.94 30.52
N SER A 63 -11.63 -3.84 29.71
CA SER A 63 -12.76 -4.65 30.20
C SER A 63 -13.07 -5.91 29.39
N SER A 64 -12.98 -7.07 30.03
CA SER A 64 -13.32 -8.38 29.48
C SER A 64 -14.84 -8.67 29.52
N ASN A 65 -15.65 -7.84 28.88
CA ASN A 65 -17.12 -8.02 28.74
C ASN A 65 -17.59 -7.97 27.26
N GLY A 66 -16.70 -8.22 26.30
CA GLY A 66 -17.03 -8.19 24.86
C GLY A 66 -17.78 -9.43 24.37
N ASP A 67 -18.58 -9.25 23.31
CA ASP A 67 -19.25 -10.33 22.56
C ASP A 67 -18.22 -11.39 22.09
N PRO A 68 -18.30 -12.65 22.56
CA PRO A 68 -17.34 -13.69 22.21
C PRO A 68 -17.31 -14.02 20.71
N ASP A 69 -18.39 -13.77 19.96
CA ASP A 69 -18.45 -14.03 18.52
C ASP A 69 -17.82 -12.92 17.67
N LYS A 70 -17.51 -11.78 18.31
CA LYS A 70 -16.97 -10.59 17.68
C LYS A 70 -15.84 -10.05 18.57
N PRO A 71 -14.66 -10.69 18.54
CA PRO A 71 -13.52 -10.22 19.31
C PRO A 71 -13.12 -8.80 18.84
N PRO A 72 -12.55 -7.96 19.72
CA PRO A 72 -12.13 -6.60 19.37
C PRO A 72 -11.13 -6.54 18.21
N THR A 73 -10.38 -7.62 18.00
CA THR A 73 -9.44 -7.82 16.89
C THR A 73 -10.08 -8.32 15.60
N ALA A 74 -11.38 -8.59 15.57
CA ALA A 74 -12.07 -8.92 14.32
C ALA A 74 -12.25 -7.66 13.47
N PRO A 75 -12.10 -7.76 12.13
CA PRO A 75 -12.37 -6.64 11.24
C PRO A 75 -13.80 -6.15 11.44
N HIS A 76 -13.95 -4.83 11.46
CA HIS A 76 -15.24 -4.15 11.43
C HIS A 76 -15.99 -4.51 10.14
N ALA A 77 -15.29 -4.47 9.01
CA ALA A 77 -15.81 -4.87 7.71
C ALA A 77 -14.69 -5.48 6.85
N VAL A 78 -15.08 -6.28 5.86
CA VAL A 78 -14.18 -6.83 4.83
C VAL A 78 -14.74 -6.40 3.48
N PHE A 79 -13.93 -5.68 2.71
CA PHE A 79 -14.29 -5.22 1.37
C PHE A 79 -13.51 -6.03 0.32
N PRO A 80 -14.17 -6.95 -0.41
CA PRO A 80 -13.52 -7.66 -1.51
C PRO A 80 -13.43 -6.75 -2.73
N LEU A 81 -12.25 -6.69 -3.34
CA LEU A 81 -12.09 -6.04 -4.63
C LEU A 81 -12.83 -6.83 -5.73
N PRO A 82 -13.36 -6.16 -6.77
CA PRO A 82 -14.03 -6.84 -7.88
C PRO A 82 -13.11 -7.84 -8.59
N GLU A 83 -11.83 -7.49 -8.70
CA GLU A 83 -10.78 -8.34 -9.23
C GLU A 83 -9.97 -8.91 -8.08
N LYS A 84 -9.69 -10.21 -8.11
CA LYS A 84 -8.90 -10.91 -7.08
C LYS A 84 -7.40 -10.68 -7.31
N CYS A 85 -6.99 -9.42 -7.33
CA CYS A 85 -5.59 -8.99 -7.42
C CYS A 85 -5.06 -8.60 -6.04
N GLN A 86 -3.73 -8.67 -5.84
CA GLN A 86 -3.14 -8.32 -4.55
C GLN A 86 -3.23 -6.81 -4.29
N VAL A 87 -3.37 -6.44 -3.03
CA VAL A 87 -3.40 -5.03 -2.61
C VAL A 87 -2.01 -4.58 -2.16
N TYR A 88 -1.16 -4.23 -3.12
CA TYR A 88 0.26 -3.92 -2.90
C TYR A 88 0.49 -2.68 -2.04
N SER A 89 -0.35 -1.65 -2.22
CA SER A 89 -0.21 -0.38 -1.52
C SER A 89 -1.56 0.27 -1.25
N LEU A 90 -1.63 0.99 -0.15
CA LEU A 90 -2.80 1.74 0.28
C LEU A 90 -2.39 3.14 0.70
N SER A 91 -3.22 4.12 0.37
CA SER A 91 -3.13 5.49 0.86
C SER A 91 -4.55 6.01 1.14
N PHE A 92 -4.66 6.99 2.03
CA PHE A 92 -5.95 7.60 2.35
C PHE A 92 -5.83 9.11 2.22
N HIS A 93 -6.76 9.70 1.48
CA HIS A 93 -6.77 11.14 1.28
C HIS A 93 -8.21 11.64 1.10
N LYS A 94 -8.57 12.67 1.88
CA LYS A 94 -9.93 13.21 1.98
C LYS A 94 -10.92 12.08 2.28
N ASP A 95 -11.85 11.79 1.37
CA ASP A 95 -12.86 10.74 1.52
C ASP A 95 -12.57 9.52 0.62
N PHE A 96 -11.34 9.36 0.13
CA PHE A 96 -10.97 8.27 -0.75
C PHE A 96 -9.93 7.35 -0.12
N LEU A 97 -10.26 6.06 -0.12
CA LEU A 97 -9.28 5.00 0.04
C LEU A 97 -8.65 4.73 -1.33
N ILE A 98 -7.36 5.01 -1.44
CA ILE A 98 -6.59 4.86 -2.67
C ILE A 98 -5.83 3.53 -2.61
N VAL A 99 -5.96 2.75 -3.66
CA VAL A 99 -5.53 1.36 -3.72
C VAL A 99 -4.62 1.18 -4.93
N GLY A 100 -3.37 0.79 -4.70
CA GLY A 100 -2.42 0.42 -5.75
C GLY A 100 -2.51 -1.08 -6.03
N LEU A 101 -2.79 -1.42 -7.29
CA LEU A 101 -3.02 -2.77 -7.80
C LEU A 101 -2.02 -3.10 -8.92
N ASN A 102 -2.34 -4.09 -9.75
CA ASN A 102 -1.58 -4.40 -10.96
C ASN A 102 -1.98 -3.46 -12.09
N GLY A 103 -1.05 -2.59 -12.49
CA GLY A 103 -1.16 -1.71 -13.65
C GLY A 103 -2.12 -0.54 -13.47
N GLU A 104 -2.77 -0.44 -12.31
CA GLU A 104 -3.71 0.64 -12.03
C GLU A 104 -3.75 1.04 -10.56
N ILE A 105 -4.18 2.28 -10.34
CA ILE A 105 -4.46 2.85 -9.04
C ILE A 105 -5.94 3.23 -9.03
N CYS A 106 -6.65 2.80 -8.00
CA CYS A 106 -8.09 3.01 -7.88
C CYS A 106 -8.41 3.83 -6.64
N GLY A 107 -9.39 4.74 -6.75
CA GLY A 107 -9.99 5.43 -5.62
C GLY A 107 -11.36 4.87 -5.30
N TYR A 108 -11.55 4.44 -4.06
CA TYR A 108 -12.85 4.02 -3.54
C TYR A 108 -13.36 5.04 -2.53
N ALA A 109 -14.60 5.48 -2.71
CA ALA A 109 -15.22 6.43 -1.79
C ALA A 109 -15.43 5.78 -0.42
N TRP A 110 -14.94 6.40 0.64
CA TRP A 110 -15.12 5.99 2.01
C TRP A 110 -16.31 6.69 2.63
N ASN A 111 -17.28 5.93 3.13
CA ASN A 111 -18.40 6.48 3.88
C ASN A 111 -18.14 6.36 5.38
N VAL A 112 -17.74 7.47 5.99
CA VAL A 112 -17.44 7.56 7.43
C VAL A 112 -18.65 7.19 8.30
N LYS A 113 -19.88 7.57 7.90
CA LYS A 113 -21.09 7.35 8.71
C LYS A 113 -21.40 5.87 8.90
N ASN A 114 -21.20 5.09 7.84
CA ASN A 114 -21.52 3.67 7.81
C ASN A 114 -20.28 2.79 7.94
N ALA A 115 -19.08 3.39 8.01
CA ALA A 115 -17.79 2.72 8.02
C ALA A 115 -17.62 1.70 6.89
N THR A 116 -18.06 2.09 5.69
CA THR A 116 -18.08 1.21 4.51
C THR A 116 -17.34 1.82 3.34
N VAL A 117 -16.61 0.98 2.60
CA VAL A 117 -16.02 1.32 1.31
C VAL A 117 -17.09 1.18 0.22
N GLY A 118 -17.28 2.24 -0.57
CA GLY A 118 -18.24 2.31 -1.66
C GLY A 118 -17.72 1.70 -2.96
N LYS A 119 -18.38 2.03 -4.08
CA LYS A 119 -17.92 1.62 -5.42
C LYS A 119 -16.64 2.37 -5.81
N ARG A 120 -15.91 1.79 -6.77
CA ARG A 120 -14.76 2.43 -7.42
C ARG A 120 -15.22 3.75 -8.07
N ALA A 121 -14.67 4.85 -7.60
CA ALA A 121 -15.03 6.20 -8.06
C ALA A 121 -14.19 6.62 -9.27
N TRP A 122 -12.91 6.26 -9.28
CA TRP A 122 -11.98 6.57 -10.37
C TRP A 122 -10.86 5.55 -10.45
N THR A 123 -10.19 5.53 -11.61
CA THR A 123 -9.06 4.66 -11.92
C THR A 123 -8.03 5.44 -12.71
N VAL A 124 -6.76 5.31 -12.33
CA VAL A 124 -5.60 5.77 -13.10
C VAL A 124 -4.86 4.53 -13.59
N LYS A 125 -4.83 4.34 -14.91
CA LYS A 125 -4.07 3.25 -15.53
C LYS A 125 -2.64 3.70 -15.75
N LEU A 126 -1.69 2.86 -15.36
CA LEU A 126 -0.28 3.11 -15.58
C LEU A 126 0.13 2.72 -17.00
N PRO A 127 1.17 3.35 -17.55
CA PRO A 127 1.71 2.97 -18.85
C PRO A 127 2.22 1.53 -18.79
N VAL A 128 1.89 0.75 -19.82
CA VAL A 128 2.47 -0.57 -20.02
C VAL A 128 3.72 -0.40 -20.86
N SER A 129 4.87 -0.82 -20.35
CA SER A 129 6.09 -0.83 -21.15
C SER A 129 5.98 -1.90 -22.23
N ALA A 130 6.24 -1.56 -23.48
CA ALA A 130 6.22 -2.51 -24.59
C ALA A 130 7.29 -3.63 -24.45
N GLU A 131 8.29 -3.41 -23.59
CA GLU A 131 9.40 -4.34 -23.36
C GLU A 131 9.06 -5.45 -22.36
N TYR A 132 8.00 -5.30 -21.56
CA TYR A 132 7.60 -6.25 -20.53
C TYR A 132 6.19 -6.76 -20.82
N THR A 133 6.01 -8.09 -20.80
CA THR A 133 4.70 -8.72 -20.94
C THR A 133 3.89 -8.73 -19.65
N ASP A 134 4.51 -8.38 -18.53
CA ASP A 134 3.92 -8.42 -17.20
C ASP A 134 3.26 -7.09 -16.82
N ILE A 135 2.21 -7.19 -16.00
CA ILE A 135 1.46 -6.03 -15.52
C ILE A 135 2.21 -5.43 -14.33
N ASN A 136 2.52 -4.13 -14.41
CA ASN A 136 3.34 -3.43 -13.43
C ASN A 136 2.67 -3.35 -12.04
N GLU A 137 3.33 -3.83 -11.00
CA GLU A 137 2.83 -3.77 -9.63
C GLU A 137 3.01 -2.36 -9.03
N VAL A 138 1.99 -1.84 -8.33
CA VAL A 138 2.10 -0.57 -7.60
C VAL A 138 2.54 -0.83 -6.15
N ASN A 139 3.84 -0.99 -5.97
CA ASN A 139 4.47 -1.42 -4.71
C ASN A 139 4.33 -0.42 -3.56
N TYR A 140 4.32 0.88 -3.86
CA TYR A 140 4.21 1.91 -2.83
C TYR A 140 3.48 3.16 -3.31
N LEU A 141 2.73 3.78 -2.40
CA LEU A 141 2.02 5.04 -2.62
C LEU A 141 2.41 6.04 -1.54
N TRP A 142 2.88 7.21 -1.96
CA TRP A 142 3.16 8.33 -1.07
C TRP A 142 2.38 9.57 -1.51
N MET A 143 1.65 10.19 -0.59
CA MET A 143 0.77 11.32 -0.86
C MET A 143 1.40 12.64 -0.42
N ASP A 144 1.63 13.56 -1.35
CA ASP A 144 1.81 14.96 -1.02
C ASP A 144 0.44 15.63 -0.87
N LYS A 145 0.07 15.93 0.38
CA LYS A 145 -1.22 16.56 0.68
C LYS A 145 -1.25 18.05 0.33
N THR A 146 -0.10 18.69 0.13
CA THR A 146 -0.02 20.14 -0.13
C THR A 146 -0.33 20.43 -1.60
N ASP A 147 0.31 19.68 -2.49
CA ASP A 147 0.19 19.85 -3.94
C ASP A 147 -0.83 18.87 -4.55
N GLU A 148 -1.47 18.03 -3.73
CA GLU A 148 -2.42 16.96 -4.13
C GLU A 148 -1.86 16.00 -5.19
N ILE A 149 -0.56 15.70 -5.06
CA ILE A 149 0.17 14.77 -5.93
C ILE A 149 0.34 13.43 -5.20
N LEU A 150 -0.10 12.37 -5.86
CA LEU A 150 0.19 11.00 -5.46
C LEU A 150 1.41 10.49 -6.21
N TYR A 151 2.42 10.03 -5.47
CA TYR A 151 3.61 9.39 -6.01
C TYR A 151 3.49 7.87 -5.88
N ALA A 152 3.60 7.17 -7.00
CA ALA A 152 3.52 5.73 -7.07
C ALA A 152 4.89 5.14 -7.46
N GLY A 153 5.45 4.29 -6.61
CA GLY A 153 6.63 3.49 -6.91
C GLY A 153 6.20 2.14 -7.49
N CYS A 154 6.69 1.81 -8.67
CA CYS A 154 6.18 0.69 -9.45
C CYS A 154 7.25 -0.38 -9.76
N GLY A 155 6.78 -1.56 -10.15
CA GLY A 155 7.61 -2.69 -10.60
C GLY A 155 8.20 -2.52 -12.01
N ASP A 156 7.86 -1.45 -12.74
CA ASP A 156 8.55 -1.09 -13.99
C ASP A 156 9.78 -0.20 -13.77
N ASN A 157 10.23 -0.09 -12.52
CA ASN A 157 11.40 0.70 -12.10
C ASN A 157 11.18 2.22 -12.23
N VAL A 158 9.93 2.65 -12.47
CA VAL A 158 9.56 4.05 -12.63
C VAL A 158 8.75 4.51 -11.43
N MET A 159 9.03 5.72 -10.96
CA MET A 159 8.09 6.43 -10.07
C MET A 159 7.21 7.35 -10.90
N TYR A 160 5.89 7.30 -10.68
CA TYR A 160 4.91 8.16 -11.34
C TYR A 160 4.36 9.19 -10.37
N ALA A 161 4.31 10.46 -10.79
CA ALA A 161 3.54 11.50 -10.11
C ALA A 161 2.17 11.63 -10.79
N ILE A 162 1.12 11.57 -9.99
CA ILE A 162 -0.26 11.58 -10.43
C ILE A 162 -0.97 12.73 -9.74
N SER A 163 -1.55 13.64 -10.52
CA SER A 163 -2.46 14.65 -9.97
C SER A 163 -3.79 13.98 -9.65
N LEU A 164 -4.27 14.15 -8.42
CA LEU A 164 -5.58 13.63 -8.03
C LEU A 164 -6.74 14.53 -8.45
N GLU A 165 -6.47 15.75 -8.90
CA GLU A 165 -7.49 16.66 -9.41
C GLU A 165 -8.10 16.15 -10.72
N ASP A 166 -7.25 15.69 -11.63
CA ASP A 166 -7.65 15.23 -12.97
C ASP A 166 -7.35 13.74 -13.22
N GLY A 167 -6.72 13.05 -12.26
CA GLY A 167 -6.35 11.64 -12.35
C GLY A 167 -5.26 11.36 -13.38
N ARG A 168 -4.47 12.37 -13.77
CA ARG A 168 -3.46 12.23 -14.83
C ARG A 168 -2.07 12.07 -14.24
N ILE A 169 -1.28 11.25 -14.94
CA ILE A 169 0.16 11.18 -14.71
C ILE A 169 0.77 12.49 -15.19
N THR A 170 1.31 13.27 -14.27
CA THR A 170 1.93 14.56 -14.57
C THR A 170 3.41 14.40 -14.89
N ARG A 171 4.09 13.44 -14.26
CA ARG A 171 5.52 13.18 -14.45
C ARG A 171 5.87 11.72 -14.24
N ASN A 172 6.97 11.30 -14.87
CA ASN A 172 7.66 10.05 -14.57
C ASN A 172 9.11 10.36 -14.13
N PHE A 173 9.64 9.50 -13.28
CA PHE A 173 10.98 9.58 -12.73
C PHE A 173 11.67 8.24 -13.03
N GLN A 174 12.53 8.27 -14.04
CA GLN A 174 13.27 7.11 -14.52
C GLN A 174 14.72 7.17 -14.03
N GLY A 175 15.27 6.02 -13.64
CA GLY A 175 16.68 5.93 -13.22
C GLY A 175 17.03 4.67 -12.43
N HIS A 176 16.05 4.07 -11.75
CA HIS A 176 16.22 2.75 -11.14
C HIS A 176 16.33 1.65 -12.18
N LYS A 177 17.03 0.58 -11.81
CA LYS A 177 17.25 -0.59 -12.68
C LYS A 177 16.40 -1.80 -12.30
N ASP A 178 15.71 -1.71 -11.17
CA ASP A 178 14.88 -2.76 -10.62
C ASP A 178 13.73 -2.14 -9.80
N TYR A 179 12.88 -2.97 -9.22
CA TYR A 179 11.58 -2.60 -8.67
C TYR A 179 11.70 -1.52 -7.60
N ILE A 180 10.79 -0.54 -7.60
CA ILE A 180 10.75 0.45 -6.52
C ILE A 180 9.87 -0.09 -5.40
N HIS A 181 10.42 -0.18 -4.18
CA HIS A 181 9.72 -0.72 -3.01
C HIS A 181 9.23 0.34 -2.03
N CYS A 182 9.80 1.54 -2.09
CA CYS A 182 9.44 2.62 -1.18
C CYS A 182 9.60 3.98 -1.85
N VAL A 183 8.66 4.88 -1.54
CA VAL A 183 8.71 6.29 -1.93
C VAL A 183 8.46 7.13 -0.68
N SER A 184 9.25 8.17 -0.48
CA SER A 184 9.07 9.13 0.62
C SER A 184 9.40 10.53 0.14
N GLY A 185 8.76 11.54 0.72
CA GLY A 185 8.93 12.93 0.32
C GLY A 185 8.83 13.91 1.47
N CYS A 186 9.47 15.07 1.29
CA CYS A 186 9.33 16.21 2.17
C CYS A 186 9.75 17.50 1.44
N GLY A 187 8.87 18.51 1.43
CA GLY A 187 9.20 19.86 0.95
C GLY A 187 9.72 19.91 -0.48
N GLY A 188 9.08 19.20 -1.41
CA GLY A 188 9.46 19.14 -2.82
C GLY A 188 10.71 18.29 -3.11
N LYS A 189 11.25 17.58 -2.12
CA LYS A 189 12.28 16.55 -2.31
C LYS A 189 11.65 15.18 -2.13
N LEU A 190 12.05 14.23 -2.97
CA LEU A 190 11.60 12.85 -2.91
C LEU A 190 12.80 11.92 -2.79
N ALA A 191 12.55 10.74 -2.24
CA ALA A 191 13.49 9.64 -2.21
C ALA A 191 12.77 8.35 -2.58
N THR A 192 13.42 7.53 -3.39
CA THR A 192 12.93 6.21 -3.78
C THR A 192 13.97 5.17 -3.41
N ALA A 193 13.53 4.02 -2.90
CA ALA A 193 14.39 2.87 -2.62
C ALA A 193 13.96 1.69 -3.49
N SER A 194 14.93 1.03 -4.10
CA SER A 194 14.72 0.00 -5.11
C SER A 194 15.46 -1.30 -4.78
N GLU A 195 14.97 -2.39 -5.36
CA GLU A 195 15.61 -3.71 -5.40
C GLU A 195 16.98 -3.68 -6.13
N ASP A 196 17.31 -2.58 -6.83
CA ASP A 196 18.65 -2.40 -7.41
C ASP A 196 19.73 -2.08 -6.34
N GLY A 197 19.34 -2.09 -5.07
CA GLY A 197 20.19 -1.79 -3.92
C GLY A 197 20.51 -0.29 -3.75
N SER A 198 19.92 0.59 -4.56
CA SER A 198 20.16 2.03 -4.50
C SER A 198 18.98 2.83 -3.95
N VAL A 199 19.30 4.00 -3.41
CA VAL A 199 18.32 5.05 -3.08
C VAL A 199 18.58 6.24 -3.98
N LEU A 200 17.58 6.64 -4.77
CA LEU A 200 17.64 7.83 -5.60
C LEU A 200 16.92 8.98 -4.92
N MET A 201 17.52 10.16 -4.95
CA MET A 201 16.95 11.40 -4.46
C MET A 201 16.48 12.24 -5.65
N TRP A 202 15.34 12.88 -5.52
CA TRP A 202 14.71 13.64 -6.60
C TRP A 202 14.27 15.02 -6.11
N ASP A 203 14.26 15.96 -7.03
CA ASP A 203 13.47 17.18 -6.91
C ASP A 203 12.09 16.91 -7.54
N ALA A 204 11.01 17.08 -6.79
CA ALA A 204 9.65 16.83 -7.25
C ALA A 204 9.27 17.61 -8.53
N ARG A 205 9.95 18.73 -8.79
CA ARG A 205 9.71 19.61 -9.94
C ARG A 205 10.49 19.17 -11.18
N GLN A 206 11.46 18.25 -11.02
CA GLN A 206 12.39 17.84 -12.06
C GLN A 206 12.36 16.32 -12.25
N SER A 207 12.39 15.84 -13.49
CA SER A 207 12.35 14.39 -13.77
C SER A 207 13.70 13.67 -13.62
N LYS A 208 14.76 14.36 -13.23
CA LYS A 208 16.10 13.77 -13.03
C LYS A 208 16.40 13.63 -11.55
N PHE A 209 17.06 12.53 -11.16
CA PHE A 209 17.53 12.37 -9.80
C PHE A 209 18.66 13.38 -9.52
N THR A 210 18.65 13.96 -8.32
CA THR A 210 19.63 14.93 -7.83
C THR A 210 20.75 14.28 -7.03
N GLY A 211 20.55 13.04 -6.57
CA GLY A 211 21.53 12.30 -5.79
C GLY A 211 21.26 10.81 -5.84
N LYS A 212 22.31 10.03 -5.60
CA LYS A 212 22.27 8.57 -5.57
C LYS A 212 23.06 8.06 -4.37
N ILE A 213 22.48 7.12 -3.65
CA ILE A 213 23.12 6.41 -2.54
C ILE A 213 23.17 4.93 -2.93
N GLU A 214 24.37 4.35 -2.89
CA GLU A 214 24.59 2.93 -3.20
C GLU A 214 25.34 2.30 -2.01
N PRO A 215 24.63 1.87 -0.96
CA PRO A 215 25.28 1.30 0.22
C PRO A 215 26.16 0.10 -0.13
N PHE A 216 25.73 -0.72 -1.09
CA PHE A 216 26.48 -1.89 -1.57
C PHE A 216 27.83 -1.56 -2.22
N SER A 217 28.05 -0.31 -2.66
CA SER A 217 29.34 0.12 -3.24
C SER A 217 30.41 0.37 -2.18
N LYS A 218 30.04 0.40 -0.89
CA LYS A 218 30.95 0.65 0.22
C LYS A 218 31.22 -0.66 0.95
N ASP A 219 32.48 -1.09 0.93
CA ASP A 219 32.92 -2.33 1.58
C ASP A 219 32.57 -2.38 3.08
N THR A 220 32.63 -1.23 3.77
CA THR A 220 32.28 -1.11 5.20
C THR A 220 30.80 -1.33 5.49
N LEU A 221 29.93 -1.23 4.48
CA LEU A 221 28.49 -1.45 4.59
C LEU A 221 28.07 -2.82 4.05
N ASN A 222 29.02 -3.64 3.60
CA ASN A 222 28.72 -4.98 3.10
C ASN A 222 28.14 -5.85 4.23
N ARG A 223 27.21 -6.73 3.87
CA ARG A 223 26.46 -7.61 4.77
C ARG A 223 26.57 -9.07 4.33
N PRO A 224 27.78 -9.66 4.38
CA PRO A 224 28.03 -10.98 3.79
C PRO A 224 27.13 -12.08 4.35
N GLU A 225 26.68 -11.95 5.60
CA GLU A 225 25.76 -12.89 6.25
C GLU A 225 24.31 -12.81 5.75
N PHE A 226 23.91 -11.70 5.13
CA PHE A 226 22.55 -11.47 4.62
C PHE A 226 22.42 -11.64 3.09
N GLY A 227 23.53 -11.95 2.40
CA GLY A 227 23.56 -12.10 0.95
C GLY A 227 23.75 -10.78 0.22
N LYS A 228 23.44 -10.75 -1.08
CA LYS A 228 23.46 -9.52 -1.86
C LYS A 228 22.37 -8.58 -1.37
N TRP A 229 22.57 -7.28 -1.58
CA TRP A 229 21.48 -6.31 -1.51
C TRP A 229 20.48 -6.71 -2.60
N GLN A 230 19.43 -7.41 -2.16
CA GLN A 230 18.16 -7.60 -2.86
C GLN A 230 17.34 -6.35 -2.51
#